data_AF-A0A6I9YDU0-F1
#
_entry.id   AF-A0A6I9YDU0-F1
#
_cell.length_a   1.000
_cell.length_b   1.000
_cell.length_c   1.000
_cell.angle_alpha   90.00
_cell.angle_beta   90.00
_cell.angle_gamma   90.00
#
_symmetry.space_group_name_H-M   'P 1'
#
loop_
_entity.id
_entity.type
_entity.pdbx_description
1 polymer ?
#
loop_
_entity_poly.entity_id
_entity_poly.type
_entity_poly.pdbx_seq_one_letter_code
_entity_poly.pdbx_strand_id
1 'polypeptide(L)'
;MIRIAALNASSAVEDDPEGTLKSHKSQTKEAQEAEAFALYHQALDLQKHDLFEESAKAYHELLETHLLREAVASGDEREGLKHPGLMLKYSTYKNLAQLAAQRDNIETAMEFYLEAVLLDSTDVNLWYKIGHVALRLTRLPLARHAFEEGLACNPDHWPCLDNLITVLYTLSDYTTCLYFICKALEKDNSYSKGLVIKEKIFEEQPCLRKDSLRMFLKGDLPVCDVPVSASETQTILEEALELRRKRQALMARKNEPDLKLAQPISLFTYVSTQCGLVTELEISRREFDGHLLASHNL
;
A
#
# COMPACT_ATOMS: atom_id res chain seq x y z
N MET A 1 38.93 63.63 -6.74
CA MET A 1 38.65 63.06 -8.08
C MET A 1 38.91 61.57 -7.95
N ILE A 2 37.95 60.66 -8.06
CA ILE A 2 36.88 60.51 -9.05
C ILE A 2 35.56 60.19 -8.31
N ARG A 3 34.50 60.94 -8.64
CA ARG A 3 33.10 60.65 -8.30
C ARG A 3 32.50 59.95 -9.52
N ILE A 4 31.85 58.80 -9.37
CA ILE A 4 30.97 58.27 -10.41
C ILE A 4 29.59 58.08 -9.79
N ALA A 5 28.66 58.81 -10.38
CA ALA A 5 27.29 59.03 -9.96
C ALA A 5 26.37 57.91 -10.45
N ALA A 6 25.27 57.73 -9.72
CA ALA A 6 24.13 56.91 -10.10
C ALA A 6 23.45 57.46 -11.36
N LEU A 7 23.10 56.56 -12.29
CA LEU A 7 22.27 56.84 -13.46
C LEU A 7 20.86 56.29 -13.19
N ASN A 8 19.98 57.15 -12.69
CA ASN A 8 18.54 56.98 -12.83
C ASN A 8 18.17 57.43 -14.25
N ALA A 9 17.68 56.50 -15.07
CA ALA A 9 16.97 56.82 -16.29
C ALA A 9 15.47 56.80 -15.99
N SER A 10 14.88 57.99 -15.93
CA SER A 10 13.44 58.23 -15.95
C SER A 10 12.90 58.03 -17.37
N SER A 11 11.91 57.16 -17.55
CA SER A 11 10.96 57.25 -18.65
C SER A 11 9.54 57.33 -18.08
N ALA A 12 8.78 58.22 -18.69
CA ALA A 12 7.62 58.90 -18.15
C ALA A 12 6.39 58.00 -17.91
N VAL A 13 5.58 58.55 -17.01
CA VAL A 13 4.22 58.21 -16.60
C VAL A 13 3.28 58.10 -17.79
N GLU A 14 2.56 56.98 -17.89
CA GLU A 14 1.15 56.97 -18.28
C GLU A 14 0.35 56.40 -17.11
N ASP A 15 -0.70 57.14 -16.78
CA ASP A 15 -1.54 57.06 -15.59
C ASP A 15 -2.77 56.21 -15.95
N ASP A 16 -2.99 55.09 -15.27
CA ASP A 16 -4.23 54.32 -15.35
C ASP A 16 -4.65 53.91 -13.92
N PRO A 17 -5.73 54.48 -13.35
CA PRO A 17 -6.04 54.33 -11.94
C PRO A 17 -7.22 53.37 -11.72
N GLU A 18 -7.01 52.06 -11.73
CA GLU A 18 -7.98 51.14 -11.10
C GLU A 18 -7.41 49.73 -10.90
N GLY A 19 -7.35 49.29 -9.64
CA GLY A 19 -7.00 47.92 -9.30
C GLY A 19 -6.25 47.80 -8.00
N THR A 20 -7.01 47.73 -6.90
CA THR A 20 -6.57 47.43 -5.54
C THR A 20 -5.87 46.06 -5.46
N LEU A 21 -4.64 45.95 -5.95
CA LEU A 21 -3.79 44.80 -5.76
C LEU A 21 -3.17 44.90 -4.36
N LYS A 22 -3.85 44.27 -3.41
CA LYS A 22 -3.26 43.92 -2.11
C LYS A 22 -1.93 43.24 -2.38
N SER A 23 -0.84 43.93 -2.02
CA SER A 23 0.51 43.40 -1.95
C SER A 23 0.56 42.28 -0.90
N HIS A 24 0.17 41.07 -1.29
CA HIS A 24 0.75 39.88 -0.68
C HIS A 24 2.17 39.82 -1.22
N LYS A 25 3.16 40.17 -0.37
CA LYS A 25 4.55 39.81 -0.64
C LYS A 25 4.60 38.29 -0.72
N SER A 26 4.54 37.72 -1.92
CA SER A 26 4.83 36.31 -2.12
C SER A 26 6.27 36.08 -1.67
N GLN A 27 6.44 35.30 -0.60
CA GLN A 27 7.72 34.80 -0.16
C GLN A 27 8.41 34.10 -1.34
N THR A 28 9.71 34.31 -1.52
CA THR A 28 10.43 33.70 -2.64
C THR A 28 10.37 32.18 -2.54
N LYS A 29 10.46 31.47 -3.68
CA LYS A 29 10.41 29.99 -3.69
C LYS A 29 11.48 29.39 -2.77
N GLU A 30 12.68 29.95 -2.79
CA GLU A 30 13.79 29.53 -1.93
C GLU A 30 13.47 29.71 -0.43
N ALA A 31 12.75 30.79 -0.08
CA ALA A 31 12.34 31.02 1.30
C ALA A 31 11.21 30.09 1.74
N GLN A 32 10.31 29.69 0.84
CA GLN A 32 9.29 28.67 1.11
C GLN A 32 9.92 27.28 1.28
N GLU A 33 10.90 26.94 0.45
CA GLU A 33 11.67 25.70 0.57
C GLU A 33 12.42 25.66 1.90
N ALA A 34 13.15 26.72 2.26
CA ALA A 34 13.90 26.79 3.52
C ALA A 34 13.00 26.62 4.75
N GLU A 35 11.82 27.24 4.75
CA GLU A 35 10.82 27.10 5.81
C GLU A 35 10.30 25.66 5.92
N ALA A 36 9.92 25.04 4.80
CA ALA A 36 9.44 23.67 4.77
C ALA A 36 10.51 22.67 5.26
N PHE A 37 11.77 22.84 4.84
CA PHE A 37 12.88 22.02 5.33
C PHE A 37 13.14 22.22 6.83
N ALA A 38 13.00 23.44 7.35
CA ALA A 38 13.15 23.70 8.78
C ALA A 38 12.09 22.95 9.60
N LEU A 39 10.81 23.00 9.19
CA LEU A 39 9.73 22.24 9.83
C LEU A 39 9.96 20.73 9.74
N TYR A 40 10.42 20.24 8.59
CA TYR A 40 10.74 18.81 8.44
C TYR A 40 11.86 18.37 9.39
N HIS A 41 12.93 19.17 9.50
CA HIS A 41 14.02 18.88 10.43
C HIS A 41 13.58 18.95 11.89
N GLN A 42 12.74 19.92 12.24
CA GLN A 42 12.13 20.00 13.57
C GLN A 42 11.32 18.75 13.89
N ALA A 43 10.48 18.28 12.96
CA ALA A 43 9.68 17.08 13.14
C ALA A 43 10.55 15.84 13.36
N LEU A 44 11.65 15.70 12.60
CA LEU A 44 12.63 14.62 12.79
C LEU A 44 13.37 14.70 14.13
N ASP A 45 13.72 15.91 14.58
CA ASP A 45 14.39 16.10 15.86
C ASP A 45 13.49 15.71 17.04
N LEU A 46 12.19 16.04 16.95
CA LEU A 46 11.18 15.61 17.92
C LEU A 46 11.09 14.06 17.99
N GLN A 47 11.16 13.35 16.87
CA GLN A 47 11.18 11.88 16.88
C GLN A 47 12.39 11.30 17.60
N LYS A 48 13.57 11.90 17.41
CA LYS A 48 14.80 11.44 18.07
C LYS A 48 14.72 11.53 19.59
N HIS A 49 13.83 12.38 20.10
CA HIS A 49 13.56 12.58 21.52
C HIS A 49 12.27 11.88 21.97
N ASP A 50 11.72 10.96 21.17
CA ASP A 50 10.47 10.22 21.44
C ASP A 50 9.21 11.10 21.63
N LEU A 51 9.25 12.36 21.16
CA LEU A 51 8.14 13.30 21.17
C LEU A 51 7.25 13.10 19.94
N PHE A 52 6.61 11.93 19.88
CA PHE A 52 5.90 11.49 18.68
C PHE A 52 4.64 12.30 18.35
N GLU A 53 3.91 12.79 19.36
CA GLU A 53 2.73 13.64 19.15
C GLU A 53 3.12 15.00 18.56
N GLU A 54 4.14 15.63 19.13
CA GLU A 54 4.68 16.90 18.65
C GLU A 54 5.28 16.75 17.26
N SER A 55 5.99 15.64 17.00
CA SER A 55 6.52 15.31 15.68
C SER A 55 5.40 15.18 14.65
N ALA A 56 4.33 14.44 14.96
CA ALA A 56 3.19 14.30 14.08
C ALA A 56 2.53 15.66 13.78
N LYS A 57 2.35 16.51 14.80
CA LYS A 57 1.84 17.88 14.61
C LYS A 57 2.71 18.71 13.68
N ALA A 58 4.04 18.68 13.87
CA ALA A 58 4.98 19.40 13.01
C ALA A 58 4.93 18.90 11.54
N TYR A 59 4.72 17.60 11.32
CA TYR A 59 4.48 17.09 9.97
C TYR A 59 3.15 17.52 9.37
N HIS A 60 2.07 17.53 10.16
CA HIS A 60 0.79 18.05 9.69
C HIS A 60 0.90 19.53 9.33
N GLU A 61 1.59 20.34 10.13
CA GLU A 61 1.88 21.75 9.82
C GLU A 61 2.71 21.87 8.53
N LEU A 62 3.71 21.01 8.34
CA LEU A 62 4.49 20.96 7.11
C LEU A 62 3.61 20.64 5.88
N LEU A 63 2.67 19.70 5.97
CA LEU A 63 1.76 19.37 4.87
C LEU A 63 0.86 20.56 4.47
N GLU A 64 0.53 21.44 5.41
CA GLU A 64 -0.27 22.66 5.18
C GLU A 64 0.54 23.83 4.59
N THR A 65 1.87 23.72 4.53
CA THR A 65 2.70 24.76 3.90
C THR A 65 2.35 24.93 2.43
N HIS A 66 2.44 26.17 1.94
CA HIS A 66 2.12 26.52 0.56
C HIS A 66 2.86 25.64 -0.46
N LEU A 67 4.15 25.37 -0.20
CA LEU A 67 5.01 24.55 -1.05
C LEU A 67 4.46 23.12 -1.23
N LEU A 68 4.01 22.47 -0.15
CA LEU A 68 3.54 21.07 -0.20
C LEU A 68 2.08 20.97 -0.64
N ARG A 69 1.26 21.97 -0.34
CA ARG A 69 -0.12 22.04 -0.80
C ARG A 69 -0.21 22.19 -2.32
N GLU A 70 0.68 23.00 -2.90
CA GLU A 70 0.76 23.18 -4.36
C GLU A 70 1.54 22.08 -5.09
N ALA A 71 2.33 21.29 -4.35
CA ALA A 71 3.02 20.14 -4.91
C ALA A 71 2.01 19.03 -5.27
N VAL A 72 1.65 18.99 -6.56
CA VAL A 72 0.80 17.97 -7.18
C VAL A 72 1.66 17.09 -8.07
N ALA A 73 1.51 15.77 -7.94
CA ALA A 73 2.21 14.83 -8.79
C ALA A 73 1.74 14.99 -10.24
N SER A 74 2.67 14.99 -11.20
CA SER A 74 2.33 14.82 -12.61
C SER A 74 1.77 13.42 -12.80
N GLY A 75 0.68 13.26 -13.56
CA GLY A 75 0.04 11.96 -13.80
C GLY A 75 0.88 10.94 -14.59
N ASP A 76 2.19 11.17 -14.75
CA ASP A 76 3.12 10.21 -15.33
C ASP A 76 3.86 9.48 -14.20
N GLU A 77 3.30 8.33 -13.81
CA GLU A 77 3.76 7.48 -12.70
C GLU A 77 5.21 6.94 -12.88
N ARG A 78 5.79 7.09 -14.08
CA ARG A 78 7.12 6.56 -14.41
C ARG A 78 8.26 7.56 -14.24
N GLU A 79 7.95 8.84 -14.03
CA GLU A 79 8.96 9.84 -13.69
C GLU A 79 9.01 10.00 -12.17
N GLY A 80 10.10 9.56 -11.53
CA GLY A 80 10.28 9.68 -10.09
C GLY A 80 10.20 11.12 -9.57
N LEU A 81 10.17 11.28 -8.25
CA LEU A 81 10.01 12.58 -7.58
C LEU A 81 11.14 13.56 -7.92
N LYS A 82 10.88 14.52 -8.83
CA LYS A 82 11.87 15.54 -9.25
C LYS A 82 11.76 16.86 -8.48
N HIS A 83 10.60 17.18 -7.90
CA HIS A 83 10.36 18.47 -7.24
C HIS A 83 10.57 18.38 -5.73
N PRO A 84 11.32 19.32 -5.10
CA PRO A 84 11.57 19.32 -3.66
C PRO A 84 10.31 19.23 -2.80
N GLY A 85 9.24 19.94 -3.19
CA GLY A 85 7.95 19.87 -2.51
C GLY A 85 7.33 18.47 -2.54
N LEU A 86 7.38 17.77 -3.69
CA LEU A 86 6.87 16.40 -3.81
C LEU A 86 7.72 15.42 -3.01
N MET A 87 9.05 15.53 -3.07
CA MET A 87 9.96 14.70 -2.28
C MET A 87 9.72 14.85 -0.77
N LEU A 88 9.52 16.09 -0.33
CA LEU A 88 9.28 16.40 1.07
C LEU A 88 7.90 15.92 1.52
N LYS A 89 6.86 16.10 0.69
CA LYS A 89 5.50 15.60 0.94
C LYS A 89 5.47 14.08 1.07
N TYR A 90 6.11 13.39 0.13
CA TYR A 90 6.28 11.94 0.16
C TYR A 90 6.98 11.47 1.44
N SER A 91 8.11 12.09 1.78
CA SER A 91 8.87 11.76 2.99
C SER A 91 8.06 12.01 4.26
N THR A 92 7.25 13.08 4.27
CA THR A 92 6.37 13.44 5.38
C THR A 92 5.29 12.38 5.60
N TYR A 93 4.58 11.96 4.54
CA TYR A 93 3.59 10.89 4.64
C TYR A 93 4.19 9.56 5.11
N LYS A 94 5.38 9.18 4.61
CA LYS A 94 6.09 7.97 5.08
C LYS A 94 6.40 8.01 6.57
N ASN A 95 6.85 9.16 7.08
CA ASN A 95 7.19 9.32 8.48
C ASN A 95 5.93 9.33 9.36
N LEU A 96 4.86 10.01 8.94
CA LEU A 96 3.56 9.97 9.63
C LEU A 96 2.99 8.56 9.70
N ALA A 97 3.05 7.80 8.59
CA ALA A 97 2.63 6.41 8.55
C ALA A 97 3.45 5.54 9.51
N GLN A 98 4.77 5.73 9.57
CA GLN A 98 5.64 5.00 10.48
C GLN A 98 5.33 5.34 11.95
N LEU A 99 5.12 6.61 12.28
CA LEU A 99 4.73 7.05 13.62
C LEU A 99 3.39 6.44 14.04
N ALA A 100 2.39 6.48 13.16
CA ALA A 100 1.08 5.88 13.40
C ALA A 100 1.20 4.36 13.63
N ALA A 101 1.99 3.65 12.80
CA ALA A 101 2.20 2.21 12.92
C ALA A 101 2.93 1.80 14.21
N GLN A 102 3.88 2.61 14.69
CA GLN A 102 4.59 2.42 15.96
C GLN A 102 3.67 2.57 17.17
N ARG A 103 2.61 3.36 17.03
CA ARG A 103 1.64 3.66 18.09
C ARG A 103 0.36 2.81 18.01
N ASP A 104 0.41 1.75 17.20
CA ASP A 104 -0.70 0.82 16.97
C ASP A 104 -1.95 1.44 16.31
N ASN A 105 -1.81 2.63 15.70
CA ASN A 105 -2.86 3.27 14.90
C ASN A 105 -2.79 2.79 13.44
N ILE A 106 -3.19 1.54 13.20
CA ILE A 106 -2.84 0.81 11.97
C ILE A 106 -3.64 1.27 10.75
N GLU A 107 -4.89 1.65 10.94
CA GLU A 107 -5.74 2.23 9.91
C GLU A 107 -5.16 3.56 9.41
N THR A 108 -4.81 4.47 10.33
CA THR A 108 -4.18 5.75 9.99
C THR A 108 -2.81 5.56 9.33
N ALA A 109 -2.03 4.56 9.76
CA ALA A 109 -0.78 4.22 9.10
C ALA A 109 -1.00 3.80 7.64
N MET A 110 -2.03 3.00 7.37
CA MET A 110 -2.40 2.61 6.01
C MET A 110 -2.78 3.82 5.17
N GLU A 111 -3.61 4.73 5.68
CA GLU A 111 -4.01 5.97 4.97
C GLU A 111 -2.80 6.79 4.55
N PHE A 112 -1.87 7.07 5.46
CA PHE A 112 -0.67 7.84 5.11
C PHE A 112 0.27 7.10 4.16
N TYR A 113 0.40 5.77 4.26
CA TYR A 113 1.18 5.04 3.27
C TYR A 113 0.55 5.07 1.87
N LEU A 114 -0.78 5.06 1.76
CA LEU A 114 -1.47 5.22 0.48
C LEU A 114 -1.23 6.61 -0.11
N GLU A 115 -1.29 7.67 0.70
CA GLU A 115 -0.92 9.02 0.26
C GLU A 115 0.53 9.09 -0.24
N ALA A 116 1.46 8.38 0.41
CA ALA A 116 2.84 8.29 -0.08
C ALA A 116 2.95 7.54 -1.42
N VAL A 117 2.21 6.44 -1.62
CA VAL A 117 2.22 5.68 -2.88
C VAL A 117 1.68 6.49 -4.05
N LEU A 118 0.67 7.33 -3.82
CA LEU A 118 0.12 8.22 -4.85
C LEU A 118 1.15 9.25 -5.36
N LEU A 119 2.20 9.51 -4.59
CA LEU A 119 3.29 10.41 -4.98
C LEU A 119 4.45 9.66 -5.64
N ASP A 120 4.77 8.46 -5.15
CA ASP A 120 5.81 7.61 -5.70
C ASP A 120 5.54 6.13 -5.39
N SER A 121 5.23 5.39 -6.45
CA SER A 121 4.96 3.95 -6.42
C SER A 121 6.20 3.10 -6.70
N THR A 122 7.39 3.69 -6.84
CA THR A 122 8.63 2.97 -7.22
C THR A 122 9.48 2.52 -6.03
N ASP A 123 9.11 2.88 -4.80
CA ASP A 123 9.84 2.50 -3.58
C ASP A 123 9.40 1.13 -3.05
N VAL A 124 10.27 0.13 -3.21
CA VAL A 124 10.07 -1.22 -2.66
C VAL A 124 9.90 -1.24 -1.14
N ASN A 125 10.58 -0.36 -0.39
CA ASN A 125 10.47 -0.35 1.07
C ASN A 125 9.09 0.16 1.53
N LEU A 126 8.49 1.08 0.77
CA LEU A 126 7.14 1.57 1.02
C LEU A 126 6.11 0.44 0.82
N TRP A 127 6.20 -0.27 -0.30
CA TRP A 127 5.37 -1.44 -0.57
C TRP A 127 5.51 -2.54 0.48
N TYR A 128 6.74 -2.82 0.91
CA TYR A 128 6.98 -3.76 2.01
C TYR A 128 6.29 -3.32 3.31
N LYS A 129 6.39 -2.04 3.69
CA LYS A 129 5.71 -1.48 4.87
C LYS A 129 4.19 -1.56 4.75
N ILE A 130 3.63 -1.26 3.57
CA ILE A 130 2.19 -1.41 3.29
C ILE A 130 1.74 -2.86 3.47
N GLY A 131 2.50 -3.81 2.94
CA GLY A 131 2.21 -5.23 3.10
C GLY A 131 2.14 -5.64 4.57
N HIS A 132 3.08 -5.17 5.40
CA HIS A 132 3.05 -5.41 6.85
C HIS A 132 1.86 -4.78 7.57
N VAL A 133 1.52 -3.53 7.26
CA VAL A 133 0.32 -2.89 7.81
C VAL A 133 -0.94 -3.63 7.36
N ALA A 134 -1.02 -4.06 6.10
CA ALA A 134 -2.13 -4.85 5.58
C ALA A 134 -2.26 -6.21 6.28
N LEU A 135 -1.14 -6.88 6.60
CA LEU A 135 -1.13 -8.11 7.40
C LEU A 135 -1.69 -7.88 8.81
N ARG A 136 -1.28 -6.80 9.49
CA ARG A 136 -1.81 -6.43 10.82
C ARG A 136 -3.32 -6.17 10.79
N LEU A 137 -3.81 -5.54 9.72
CA LEU A 137 -5.24 -5.33 9.46
C LEU A 137 -5.97 -6.60 8.98
N THR A 138 -5.26 -7.72 8.80
CA THR A 138 -5.80 -8.97 8.19
C THR A 138 -6.41 -8.73 6.79
N ARG A 139 -5.95 -7.69 6.07
CA ARG A 139 -6.34 -7.38 4.69
C ARG A 139 -5.46 -8.15 3.71
N LEU A 140 -5.57 -9.48 3.71
CA LEU A 140 -4.66 -10.37 2.96
C LEU A 140 -4.58 -10.09 1.44
N PRO A 141 -5.67 -9.73 0.73
CA PRO A 141 -5.57 -9.37 -0.69
C PRO A 141 -4.72 -8.11 -0.92
N LEU A 142 -4.83 -7.12 -0.04
CA LEU A 142 -4.00 -5.91 -0.10
C LEU A 142 -2.53 -6.23 0.23
N ALA A 143 -2.30 -7.09 1.22
CA ALA A 143 -0.94 -7.55 1.55
C ALA A 143 -0.28 -8.27 0.37
N ARG A 144 -1.02 -9.16 -0.31
CA ARG A 144 -0.56 -9.84 -1.54
C ARG A 144 -0.13 -8.80 -2.58
N HIS A 145 -1.04 -7.88 -2.92
CA HIS A 145 -0.78 -6.87 -3.93
C HIS A 145 0.45 -6.02 -3.57
N ALA A 146 0.55 -5.56 -2.32
CA ALA A 146 1.69 -4.76 -1.88
C ALA A 146 3.03 -5.50 -2.01
N PHE A 147 3.10 -6.79 -1.66
CA PHE A 147 4.33 -7.55 -1.83
C PHE A 147 4.64 -7.86 -3.31
N GLU A 148 3.61 -8.05 -4.15
CA GLU A 148 3.77 -8.19 -5.62
C GLU A 148 4.32 -6.89 -6.24
N GLU A 149 3.79 -5.72 -5.90
CA GLU A 149 4.29 -4.41 -6.35
C GLU A 149 5.71 -4.14 -5.83
N GLY A 150 6.01 -4.53 -4.58
CA GLY A 150 7.36 -4.47 -4.06
C GLY A 150 8.36 -5.30 -4.88
N LEU A 151 7.97 -6.49 -5.32
CA LEU A 151 8.79 -7.32 -6.21
C LEU A 151 8.83 -6.80 -7.66
N ALA A 152 7.80 -6.08 -8.11
CA ALA A 152 7.83 -5.38 -9.39
C ALA A 152 8.86 -4.23 -9.37
N CYS A 153 8.95 -3.50 -8.26
CA CYS A 153 9.96 -2.46 -8.05
C CYS A 153 11.38 -3.04 -7.94
N ASN A 154 11.53 -4.14 -7.19
CA ASN A 154 12.81 -4.84 -7.04
C ASN A 154 12.61 -6.37 -6.96
N PRO A 155 12.89 -7.11 -8.06
CA PRO A 155 12.74 -8.56 -8.10
C PRO A 155 13.64 -9.36 -7.13
N ASP A 156 14.66 -8.70 -6.55
CA ASP A 156 15.60 -9.29 -5.58
C ASP A 156 15.27 -8.93 -4.13
N HIS A 157 14.15 -8.23 -3.87
CA HIS A 157 13.76 -7.87 -2.52
C HIS A 157 13.21 -9.07 -1.73
N TRP A 158 14.13 -9.78 -1.06
CA TRP A 158 13.84 -10.99 -0.29
C TRP A 158 12.71 -10.84 0.74
N PRO A 159 12.62 -9.76 1.54
CA PRO A 159 11.53 -9.62 2.51
C PRO A 159 10.14 -9.60 1.87
N CYS A 160 9.97 -9.02 0.67
CA CYS A 160 8.70 -9.09 -0.05
C CYS A 160 8.40 -10.51 -0.54
N LEU A 161 9.41 -11.21 -1.08
CA LEU A 161 9.26 -12.58 -1.56
C LEU A 161 8.86 -13.53 -0.41
N ASP A 162 9.55 -13.45 0.73
CA ASP A 162 9.28 -14.26 1.91
C ASP A 162 7.84 -14.07 2.42
N ASN A 163 7.41 -12.81 2.58
CA ASN A 163 6.06 -12.51 3.06
C ASN A 163 4.99 -12.84 2.01
N LEU A 164 5.28 -12.66 0.71
CA LEU A 164 4.35 -13.05 -0.36
C LEU A 164 4.09 -14.57 -0.33
N ILE A 165 5.10 -15.40 -0.08
CA ILE A 165 4.95 -16.85 0.04
C ILE A 165 4.02 -17.20 1.22
N THR A 166 4.24 -16.59 2.40
CA THR A 166 3.31 -16.73 3.54
C THR A 166 1.89 -16.35 3.13
N VAL A 167 1.69 -15.17 2.52
CA VAL A 167 0.37 -14.68 2.12
C VAL A 167 -0.31 -15.60 1.10
N LEU A 168 0.38 -16.02 0.04
CA LEU A 168 -0.20 -16.90 -0.98
C LEU A 168 -0.63 -18.25 -0.40
N TYR A 169 0.18 -18.84 0.49
CA TYR A 169 -0.21 -20.05 1.20
C TYR A 169 -1.43 -19.80 2.10
N THR A 170 -1.48 -18.69 2.84
CA THR A 170 -2.64 -18.35 3.70
C THR A 170 -3.94 -18.18 2.90
N LEU A 171 -3.83 -17.66 1.67
CA LEU A 171 -4.94 -17.48 0.72
C LEU A 171 -5.32 -18.76 -0.02
N SER A 172 -4.57 -19.85 0.15
CA SER A 172 -4.70 -21.10 -0.59
C SER A 172 -4.47 -20.98 -2.10
N ASP A 173 -3.73 -19.95 -2.54
CA ASP A 173 -3.24 -19.83 -3.92
C ASP A 173 -1.96 -20.65 -4.08
N TYR A 174 -2.11 -21.98 -4.02
CA TYR A 174 -0.99 -22.92 -3.98
C TYR A 174 -0.16 -22.93 -5.25
N THR A 175 -0.77 -22.75 -6.41
CA THR A 175 -0.06 -22.71 -7.70
C THR A 175 0.91 -21.53 -7.74
N THR A 176 0.44 -20.33 -7.40
CA THR A 176 1.29 -19.13 -7.38
C THR A 176 2.31 -19.20 -6.23
N CYS A 177 1.94 -19.76 -5.08
CA CYS A 177 2.85 -19.99 -3.97
C CYS A 177 4.03 -20.88 -4.38
N LEU A 178 3.76 -22.04 -4.99
CA LEU A 178 4.80 -22.96 -5.49
C LEU A 178 5.72 -22.30 -6.53
N TYR A 179 5.19 -21.41 -7.37
CA TYR A 179 5.99 -20.62 -8.31
C TYR A 179 7.00 -19.70 -7.62
N PHE A 180 6.56 -18.94 -6.61
CA PHE A 180 7.48 -18.07 -5.88
C PHE A 180 8.44 -18.86 -4.97
N ILE A 181 8.02 -20.00 -4.42
CA ILE A 181 8.92 -20.92 -3.71
C ILE A 181 10.02 -21.44 -4.65
N CYS A 182 9.68 -21.85 -5.88
CA CYS A 182 10.66 -22.27 -6.88
C CYS A 182 11.70 -21.17 -7.14
N LYS A 183 11.25 -19.94 -7.40
CA LYS A 183 12.14 -18.78 -7.57
C LYS A 183 13.00 -18.51 -6.34
N ALA A 184 12.46 -18.66 -5.13
CA ALA A 184 13.23 -18.49 -3.90
C ALA A 184 14.33 -19.55 -3.78
N LEU A 185 14.00 -20.82 -4.06
CA LEU A 185 14.94 -21.95 -4.00
C LEU A 185 16.02 -21.92 -5.09
N GLU A 186 15.76 -21.27 -6.23
CA GLU A 186 16.78 -20.97 -7.24
C GLU A 186 17.87 -20.03 -6.71
N LYS A 187 17.51 -19.11 -5.80
CA LYS A 187 18.43 -18.15 -5.18
C LYS A 187 19.08 -18.70 -3.91
N ASP A 188 18.29 -19.35 -3.06
CA ASP A 188 18.74 -19.99 -1.82
C ASP A 188 18.13 -21.40 -1.70
N ASN A 189 18.96 -22.41 -1.98
CA ASN A 189 18.55 -23.80 -1.94
C ASN A 189 18.20 -24.32 -0.54
N SER A 190 18.58 -23.60 0.50
CA SER A 190 18.38 -23.94 1.91
C SER A 190 17.25 -23.14 2.54
N TYR A 191 16.46 -22.43 1.74
CA TYR A 191 15.36 -21.59 2.22
C TYR A 191 14.26 -22.41 2.94
N SER A 192 14.36 -22.47 4.27
CA SER A 192 13.53 -23.31 5.14
C SER A 192 12.03 -23.11 4.94
N LYS A 193 11.56 -21.84 4.88
CA LYS A 193 10.14 -21.52 4.72
C LYS A 193 9.59 -22.05 3.40
N GLY A 194 10.36 -21.93 2.32
CA GLY A 194 9.98 -22.48 1.01
C GLY A 194 9.84 -24.00 1.04
N LEU A 195 10.81 -24.71 1.64
CA LEU A 195 10.78 -26.18 1.76
C LEU A 195 9.59 -26.67 2.60
N VAL A 196 9.37 -26.06 3.75
CA VAL A 196 8.28 -26.41 4.67
C VAL A 196 6.90 -26.18 4.03
N ILE A 197 6.68 -25.00 3.44
CA ILE A 197 5.39 -24.66 2.82
C ILE A 197 5.15 -25.52 1.57
N LYS A 198 6.18 -25.81 0.76
CA LYS A 198 6.08 -26.71 -0.40
C LYS A 198 5.55 -28.09 0.00
N GLU A 199 6.18 -28.73 1.00
CA GLU A 199 5.73 -30.04 1.46
C GLU A 199 4.33 -29.97 2.06
N LYS A 200 4.02 -28.92 2.82
CA LYS A 200 2.68 -28.72 3.38
C LYS A 200 1.60 -28.59 2.31
N ILE A 201 1.89 -27.88 1.21
CA ILE A 201 0.99 -27.79 0.06
C ILE A 201 0.77 -29.18 -0.56
N PHE A 202 1.81 -30.00 -0.68
CA PHE A 202 1.67 -31.36 -1.24
C PHE A 202 0.92 -32.32 -0.32
N GLU A 203 0.98 -32.14 1.00
CA GLU A 203 0.13 -32.87 1.95
C GLU A 203 -1.35 -32.48 1.78
N GLU A 204 -1.63 -31.18 1.67
CA GLU A 204 -3.00 -30.67 1.54
C GLU A 204 -3.61 -30.96 0.17
N GLN A 205 -2.79 -30.89 -0.90
CA GLN A 205 -3.21 -31.10 -2.28
C GLN A 205 -2.18 -31.96 -3.04
N PRO A 206 -2.24 -33.31 -2.92
CA PRO A 206 -1.25 -34.21 -3.50
C PRO A 206 -1.11 -34.16 -5.03
N CYS A 207 -2.15 -33.73 -5.76
CA CYS A 207 -2.08 -33.62 -7.22
C CYS A 207 -1.04 -32.58 -7.68
N LEU A 208 -0.88 -31.49 -6.91
CA LEU A 208 0.05 -30.41 -7.26
C LEU A 208 1.50 -30.87 -7.27
N ARG A 209 1.85 -31.95 -6.56
CA ARG A 209 3.20 -32.54 -6.63
C ARG A 209 3.53 -33.02 -8.04
N LYS A 210 2.57 -33.62 -8.75
CA LYS A 210 2.77 -34.06 -10.13
C LYS A 210 2.79 -32.87 -11.09
N ASP A 211 1.88 -31.93 -10.90
CA ASP A 211 1.68 -30.78 -11.79
C ASP A 211 2.86 -29.80 -11.74
N SER A 212 3.46 -29.62 -10.56
CA SER A 212 4.60 -28.72 -10.33
C SER A 212 5.97 -29.40 -10.38
N LEU A 213 6.04 -30.71 -10.66
CA LEU A 213 7.28 -31.49 -10.62
C LEU A 213 8.43 -30.84 -11.40
N ARG A 214 8.13 -30.36 -12.62
CA ARG A 214 9.12 -29.74 -13.51
C ARG A 214 9.72 -28.45 -12.96
N MET A 215 9.04 -27.75 -12.06
CA MET A 215 9.52 -26.51 -11.46
C MET A 215 10.66 -26.80 -10.48
N PHE A 216 10.56 -27.91 -9.75
CA PHE A 216 11.52 -28.29 -8.71
C PHE A 216 12.55 -29.31 -9.21
N LEU A 217 12.82 -29.35 -10.51
CA LEU A 217 13.84 -30.20 -11.13
C LEU A 217 14.94 -29.33 -11.74
N LYS A 218 16.20 -29.61 -11.39
CA LYS A 218 17.37 -29.02 -12.07
C LYS A 218 18.05 -30.13 -12.88
N GLY A 219 17.59 -30.32 -14.11
CA GLY A 219 17.86 -31.55 -14.88
C GLY A 219 17.03 -32.72 -14.34
N ASP A 220 17.66 -33.85 -14.05
CA ASP A 220 17.00 -35.04 -13.45
C ASP A 220 17.09 -35.08 -11.90
N LEU A 221 17.72 -34.07 -11.28
CA LEU A 221 17.91 -34.03 -9.83
C LEU A 221 16.81 -33.19 -9.15
N PRO A 222 16.20 -33.71 -8.05
CA PRO A 222 15.27 -32.93 -7.26
C PRO A 222 15.98 -31.73 -6.63
N VAL A 223 15.32 -30.58 -6.69
CA VAL A 223 15.78 -29.37 -5.99
C VAL A 223 15.61 -29.58 -4.48
N CYS A 224 16.75 -29.86 -3.86
CA CYS A 224 17.13 -29.47 -2.50
C CYS A 224 16.18 -29.90 -1.38
N ASP A 225 16.33 -31.15 -0.94
CA ASP A 225 15.69 -31.70 0.27
C ASP A 225 16.61 -31.53 1.49
N VAL A 226 16.83 -30.27 1.89
CA VAL A 226 17.56 -29.98 3.14
C VAL A 226 16.59 -30.17 4.32
N PRO A 227 16.93 -30.99 5.33
CA PRO A 227 16.05 -31.18 6.47
C PRO A 227 15.95 -29.91 7.32
N VAL A 228 14.72 -29.43 7.54
CA VAL A 228 14.41 -28.31 8.43
C VAL A 228 14.05 -28.86 9.82
N SER A 229 14.46 -28.17 10.89
CA SER A 229 14.17 -28.62 12.25
C SER A 229 12.66 -28.63 12.53
N ALA A 230 12.18 -29.54 13.40
CA ALA A 230 10.76 -29.63 13.74
C ALA A 230 10.23 -28.35 14.41
N SER A 231 11.06 -27.70 15.25
CA SER A 231 10.71 -26.44 15.91
C SER A 231 10.52 -25.32 14.89
N GLU A 232 11.44 -25.18 13.93
CA GLU A 232 11.36 -24.15 12.90
C GLU A 232 10.19 -24.40 11.95
N THR A 233 9.97 -25.66 11.57
CA THR A 233 8.80 -26.10 10.78
C THR A 233 7.50 -25.67 11.45
N GLN A 234 7.38 -25.89 12.76
CA GLN A 234 6.20 -25.49 13.52
C GLN A 234 6.01 -23.97 13.53
N THR A 235 7.07 -23.19 13.75
CA THR A 235 7.00 -21.72 13.73
C THR A 235 6.53 -21.18 12.39
N ILE A 236 7.09 -21.69 11.28
CA ILE A 236 6.74 -21.27 9.92
C ILE A 236 5.26 -21.56 9.62
N LEU A 237 4.78 -22.76 9.96
CA LEU A 237 3.39 -23.13 9.71
C LEU A 237 2.42 -22.36 10.60
N GLU A 238 2.77 -22.13 11.86
CA GLU A 238 1.92 -21.38 12.80
C GLU A 238 1.72 -19.92 12.34
N GLU A 239 2.76 -19.27 11.80
CA GLU A 239 2.69 -17.92 11.21
C GLU A 239 1.54 -17.83 10.17
N ALA A 240 1.51 -18.76 9.21
CA ALA A 240 0.49 -18.79 8.17
C ALA A 240 -0.89 -19.24 8.68
N LEU A 241 -0.94 -20.23 9.56
CA LEU A 241 -2.20 -20.75 10.10
C LEU A 241 -2.88 -19.75 11.04
N GLU A 242 -2.12 -18.93 11.76
CA GLU A 242 -2.65 -17.83 12.55
C GLU A 242 -3.35 -16.79 11.67
N LEU A 243 -2.71 -16.37 10.56
CA LEU A 243 -3.33 -15.45 9.59
C LEU A 243 -4.61 -16.03 8.98
N ARG A 244 -4.60 -17.32 8.63
CA ARG A 244 -5.77 -18.03 8.10
C ARG A 244 -6.92 -18.04 9.12
N ARG A 245 -6.64 -18.30 10.41
CA ARG A 245 -7.63 -18.23 11.51
C ARG A 245 -8.17 -16.83 11.71
N LYS A 246 -7.31 -15.80 11.74
CA LYS A 246 -7.73 -14.39 11.87
C LYS A 246 -8.67 -13.99 10.74
N ARG A 247 -8.35 -14.35 9.49
CA ARG A 247 -9.21 -14.10 8.32
C ARG A 247 -10.56 -14.80 8.47
N GLN A 248 -10.59 -16.08 8.82
CA GLN A 248 -11.83 -16.83 9.01
C GLN A 248 -12.72 -16.22 10.10
N ALA A 249 -12.13 -15.79 11.22
CA ALA A 249 -12.86 -15.12 12.30
C ALA A 249 -13.51 -13.80 11.85
N LEU A 250 -12.84 -13.02 11.01
CA LEU A 250 -13.41 -11.80 10.43
C LEU A 250 -14.53 -12.08 9.42
N MET A 251 -14.40 -13.14 8.63
CA MET A 251 -15.44 -13.54 7.68
C MET A 251 -16.69 -14.07 8.38
N ALA A 252 -16.53 -14.89 9.42
CA ALA A 252 -17.65 -15.46 10.18
C ALA A 252 -18.54 -14.38 10.86
N ARG A 253 -17.96 -13.23 11.23
CA ARG A 253 -18.71 -12.09 11.78
C ARG A 253 -19.58 -11.36 10.74
N LYS A 254 -19.32 -11.56 9.45
CA LYS A 254 -20.02 -10.89 8.34
C LYS A 254 -21.08 -11.75 7.66
N ASN A 255 -21.45 -12.90 8.24
CA ASN A 255 -22.51 -13.74 7.68
C ASN A 255 -23.85 -13.02 7.80
N GLU A 256 -24.26 -12.34 6.73
CA GLU A 256 -25.64 -11.91 6.52
C GLU A 256 -26.54 -13.16 6.38
N PRO A 257 -27.82 -13.07 6.77
CA PRO A 257 -28.73 -14.20 6.61
C PRO A 257 -28.80 -14.63 5.14
N ASP A 258 -28.75 -15.94 4.90
CA ASP A 258 -28.91 -16.50 3.55
C ASP A 258 -30.12 -15.88 2.85
N LEU A 259 -29.89 -15.36 1.64
CA LEU A 259 -30.96 -14.90 0.76
C LEU A 259 -31.97 -16.03 0.57
N LYS A 260 -33.18 -15.84 1.10
CA LYS A 260 -34.26 -16.80 0.93
C LYS A 260 -34.77 -16.70 -0.50
N LEU A 261 -34.35 -17.65 -1.33
CA LEU A 261 -34.90 -17.80 -2.68
C LEU A 261 -36.42 -17.99 -2.60
N ALA A 262 -37.16 -17.24 -3.41
CA ALA A 262 -38.63 -17.30 -3.46
C ALA A 262 -39.16 -18.71 -3.83
N GLN A 263 -38.34 -19.52 -4.49
CA GLN A 263 -38.63 -20.91 -4.83
C GLN A 263 -37.33 -21.73 -4.92
N PRO A 264 -37.40 -23.07 -4.77
CA PRO A 264 -36.24 -23.96 -4.93
C PRO A 264 -35.54 -23.79 -6.29
N ILE A 265 -34.21 -23.89 -6.29
CA ILE A 265 -33.36 -23.77 -7.51
C ILE A 265 -33.82 -24.72 -8.62
N SER A 266 -34.35 -25.89 -8.26
CA SER A 266 -34.87 -26.89 -9.21
C SER A 266 -36.07 -26.43 -10.04
N LEU A 267 -36.78 -25.38 -9.63
CA LEU A 267 -37.93 -24.80 -10.34
C LEU A 267 -37.54 -23.64 -11.26
N PHE A 268 -36.28 -23.19 -11.20
CA PHE A 268 -35.78 -22.20 -12.14
C PHE A 268 -35.40 -22.88 -13.45
N THR A 269 -36.05 -22.48 -14.54
CA THR A 269 -35.64 -22.82 -15.90
C THR A 269 -34.78 -21.69 -16.43
N TYR A 270 -33.89 -21.97 -17.40
CA TYR A 270 -32.96 -20.97 -17.97
C TYR A 270 -33.67 -19.70 -18.49
N VAL A 271 -34.95 -19.82 -18.84
CA VAL A 271 -35.82 -18.72 -19.28
C VAL A 271 -36.38 -17.91 -18.10
N SER A 272 -36.69 -18.54 -16.95
CA SER A 272 -37.18 -17.83 -15.76
C SER A 272 -36.08 -17.12 -14.98
N THR A 273 -34.83 -17.62 -15.05
CA THR A 273 -33.66 -16.92 -14.46
C THR A 273 -33.36 -15.60 -15.15
N GLN A 274 -33.61 -15.49 -16.46
CA GLN A 274 -33.30 -14.28 -17.22
C GLN A 274 -34.29 -13.13 -16.92
N CYS A 275 -35.56 -13.44 -16.62
CA CYS A 275 -36.53 -12.45 -16.12
C CYS A 275 -36.39 -12.15 -14.62
N GLY A 276 -36.00 -13.13 -13.80
CA GLY A 276 -35.81 -12.96 -12.35
C GLY A 276 -34.56 -12.17 -11.98
N LEU A 277 -33.44 -12.40 -12.68
CA LEU A 277 -32.18 -11.67 -12.42
C LEU A 277 -32.30 -10.18 -12.77
N VAL A 278 -33.09 -9.82 -13.79
CA VAL A 278 -33.32 -8.41 -14.16
C VAL A 278 -34.12 -7.69 -13.06
N THR A 279 -35.09 -8.36 -12.44
CA THR A 279 -35.91 -7.77 -11.37
C THR A 279 -35.16 -7.70 -10.04
N GLU A 280 -34.33 -8.69 -9.69
CA GLU A 280 -33.51 -8.63 -8.46
C GLU A 280 -32.34 -7.64 -8.58
N LEU A 281 -31.71 -7.51 -9.76
CA LEU A 281 -30.70 -6.47 -9.99
C LEU A 281 -31.30 -5.06 -9.94
N GLU A 282 -32.54 -4.86 -10.38
CA GLU A 282 -33.25 -3.58 -10.24
C GLU A 282 -33.64 -3.27 -8.79
N ILE A 283 -33.94 -4.28 -7.97
CA ILE A 283 -34.20 -4.11 -6.53
C ILE A 283 -32.91 -3.76 -5.77
N SER A 284 -31.82 -4.50 -6.00
CA SER A 284 -30.51 -4.17 -5.41
C SER A 284 -29.99 -2.79 -5.84
N ARG A 285 -30.24 -2.35 -7.08
CA ARG A 285 -29.86 -1.02 -7.55
C ARG A 285 -30.66 0.09 -6.86
N ARG A 286 -31.96 -0.14 -6.59
CA ARG A 286 -32.80 0.81 -5.82
C ARG A 286 -32.43 0.88 -4.34
N GLU A 287 -32.02 -0.24 -3.73
CA GLU A 287 -31.54 -0.24 -2.34
C GLU A 287 -30.18 0.46 -2.20
N PHE A 288 -29.29 0.31 -3.19
CA PHE A 288 -28.01 1.02 -3.24
C PHE A 288 -28.20 2.55 -3.42
N ASP A 289 -29.13 2.97 -4.28
CA ASP A 289 -29.46 4.39 -4.48
C ASP A 289 -30.18 5.01 -3.26
N GLY A 290 -30.98 4.22 -2.53
CA GLY A 290 -31.63 4.65 -1.29
C GLY A 290 -30.66 4.90 -0.14
N HIS A 291 -29.57 4.11 -0.05
CA HIS A 291 -28.51 4.32 0.94
C HIS A 291 -27.62 5.53 0.63
N LEU A 292 -27.39 5.87 -0.64
CA LEU A 292 -26.65 7.08 -1.02
C LEU A 292 -27.41 8.38 -0.71
N LEU A 293 -28.75 8.36 -0.76
CA LEU A 293 -29.57 9.52 -0.43
C LEU A 293 -29.73 9.72 1.10
N ALA A 294 -29.58 8.66 1.89
CA ALA A 294 -29.60 8.76 3.36
C ALA A 294 -28.28 9.28 3.96
N SER A 295 -27.15 9.14 3.26
CA SER A 295 -25.84 9.66 3.69
C SER A 295 -25.59 11.13 3.35
N HIS A 296 -26.53 11.81 2.68
CA HIS A 296 -26.44 13.24 2.36
C HIS A 296 -27.35 14.14 3.22
N ASN A 297 -28.08 13.58 4.19
CA ASN A 297 -28.84 14.32 5.18
C ASN A 297 -28.55 13.78 6.58
N LEU A 298 -27.32 13.99 7.06
CA LEU A 298 -26.93 14.04 8.48
C LEU A 298 -25.57 14.73 8.60
#